data_AF-A0A8S3AFY8-F1
#
_entry.id   AF-A0A8S3AFY8-F1
#
_cell.length_a   1.000
_cell.length_b   1.000
_cell.length_c   1.000
_cell.angle_alpha   90.00
_cell.angle_beta   90.00
_cell.angle_gamma   90.00
#
_symmetry.space_group_name_H-M   'P 1'
#
loop_
_entity.id
_entity.type
_entity.pdbx_description
1 polymer ?
#
loop_
_entity_poly.entity_id
_entity_poly.type
_entity_poly.pdbx_seq_one_letter_code
_entity_poly.pdbx_strand_id
1 'polypeptide(L)'
;MVDITSSSLFQSNISTILHWPLARKIELLSSFSQCSASLCLCAGWIKPNEVPIHDITTNDDTAVIRKPLLCCSCQHPFDLHYNEKTKAKYWSSESTIEQVDSALQTLLDADLLIRFATSPSLSDQHDLSTNRTLLFIAQTLQSTITTMAVHSSRRDLINTNMSNLLGVCPFEQPCIRDAVINYVCSTTPTTASTATNDNQQLHVIFEAGKQFLNLLNTWKMPSNVAHLLWLEEQSAASVEHMRR
;
A
#
# COMPACT_ATOMS: atom_id res chain seq x y z
N MET A 1 -4.19 6.81 21.86
CA MET A 1 -2.92 6.57 21.15
C MET A 1 -2.51 5.15 21.47
N VAL A 2 -2.65 4.23 20.51
CA VAL A 2 -2.05 2.90 20.64
C VAL A 2 -0.56 3.09 20.41
N ASP A 3 0.27 2.69 21.36
CA ASP A 3 1.73 2.68 21.20
C ASP A 3 2.10 1.75 20.06
N ILE A 4 2.35 2.32 18.87
CA ILE A 4 2.82 1.62 17.68
C ILE A 4 4.26 1.09 17.88
N THR A 5 4.94 1.51 18.95
CA THR A 5 6.34 1.19 19.23
C THR A 5 6.56 -0.16 19.91
N SER A 6 5.52 -0.83 20.43
CA SER A 6 5.66 -2.08 21.18
C SER A 6 5.11 -3.34 20.49
N SER A 7 4.47 -3.21 19.32
CA SER A 7 3.85 -4.35 18.65
C SER A 7 4.84 -5.13 17.79
N SER A 8 5.54 -6.09 18.42
CA SER A 8 6.28 -7.19 17.77
C SER A 8 5.39 -8.18 16.97
N LEU A 9 4.14 -7.82 16.66
CA LEU A 9 3.13 -8.67 16.03
C LEU A 9 3.57 -9.25 14.68
N PHE A 10 4.51 -8.60 14.00
CA PHE A 10 4.95 -8.94 12.64
C PHE A 10 6.42 -9.36 12.55
N GLN A 11 6.99 -9.86 13.65
CA GLN A 11 8.30 -10.53 13.63
C GLN A 11 8.23 -11.89 12.90
N SER A 12 7.03 -12.45 12.75
CA SER A 12 6.73 -13.61 11.92
C SER A 12 6.77 -13.28 10.42
N ASN A 13 7.25 -14.24 9.61
CA ASN A 13 7.32 -14.10 8.16
C ASN A 13 5.93 -13.81 7.57
N ILE A 14 5.84 -12.84 6.66
CA ILE A 14 4.59 -12.42 5.95
C ILE A 14 3.84 -13.64 5.41
N SER A 15 4.58 -14.63 4.89
CA SER A 15 4.03 -15.90 4.43
C SER A 15 3.25 -16.63 5.53
N THR A 16 3.74 -16.69 6.76
CA THR A 16 3.08 -17.40 7.86
C THR A 16 1.71 -16.81 8.20
N ILE A 17 1.59 -15.48 8.15
CA ILE A 17 0.35 -14.77 8.49
C ILE A 17 -0.74 -15.01 7.43
N LEU A 18 -0.36 -15.05 6.15
CA LEU A 18 -1.27 -15.36 5.05
C LEU A 18 -1.79 -16.81 5.08
N HIS A 19 -1.15 -17.71 5.81
CA HIS A 19 -1.65 -19.09 5.97
C HIS A 19 -2.49 -19.28 7.26
N TRP A 20 -2.75 -18.22 8.03
CA TRP A 20 -3.58 -18.33 9.22
C TRP A 20 -5.03 -18.72 8.90
N PRO A 21 -5.74 -19.35 9.86
CA PRO A 21 -7.18 -19.55 9.74
C PRO A 21 -7.91 -18.22 9.53
N LEU A 22 -8.97 -18.23 8.71
CA LEU A 22 -9.74 -17.04 8.35
C LEU A 22 -10.17 -16.21 9.59
N ALA A 23 -10.65 -16.86 10.65
CA ALA A 23 -11.06 -16.19 11.89
C ALA A 23 -9.93 -15.32 12.50
N ARG A 24 -8.69 -15.82 12.47
CA ARG A 24 -7.53 -15.09 13.00
C ARG A 24 -7.10 -13.94 12.10
N LYS A 25 -7.23 -14.09 10.77
CA LYS A 25 -7.01 -13.00 9.80
C LYS A 25 -8.02 -11.86 10.02
N ILE A 26 -9.30 -12.21 10.22
CA ILE A 26 -10.37 -11.25 10.52
C ILE A 26 -10.12 -10.53 11.83
N GLU A 27 -9.74 -11.27 12.88
CA GLU A 27 -9.40 -10.68 14.18
C GLU A 27 -8.30 -9.62 14.04
N LEU A 28 -7.22 -9.94 13.32
CA LEU A 28 -6.14 -9.00 13.07
C LEU A 28 -6.61 -7.77 12.28
N LEU A 29 -7.34 -7.94 11.18
CA LEU A 29 -7.86 -6.82 10.40
C LEU A 29 -8.81 -5.93 11.22
N SER A 30 -9.64 -6.54 12.07
CA SER A 30 -10.59 -5.82 12.93
C SER A 30 -9.90 -4.90 13.93
N SER A 31 -8.68 -5.22 14.35
CA SER A 31 -7.84 -4.35 15.19
C SER A 31 -7.42 -3.05 14.51
N PHE A 32 -7.56 -2.95 13.19
CA PHE A 32 -7.24 -1.78 12.39
C PHE A 32 -8.47 -1.14 11.72
N SER A 33 -9.67 -1.66 11.98
CA SER A 33 -10.94 -1.23 11.38
C SER A 33 -11.71 -0.27 12.28
N GLN A 34 -12.33 0.75 11.69
CA GLN A 34 -13.21 1.64 12.43
C GLN A 34 -14.51 0.95 12.84
N CYS A 35 -14.96 1.22 14.06
CA CYS A 35 -16.26 0.78 14.56
C CYS A 35 -17.41 1.48 13.80
N SER A 36 -18.39 0.72 13.33
CA SER A 36 -19.55 1.21 12.59
C SER A 36 -20.71 1.70 13.47
N ALA A 37 -20.56 1.66 14.80
CA ALA A 37 -21.56 2.21 15.71
C ALA A 37 -21.71 3.74 15.49
N SER A 38 -22.96 4.22 15.55
CA SER A 38 -23.26 5.64 15.38
C SER A 38 -22.46 6.49 16.37
N LEU A 39 -21.83 7.55 15.87
CA LEU A 39 -21.00 8.49 16.65
C LEU A 39 -19.77 7.88 17.35
N CYS A 40 -19.40 6.64 17.03
CA CYS A 40 -18.20 6.00 17.59
C CYS A 40 -16.93 6.41 16.83
N LEU A 41 -15.89 6.80 17.58
CA LEU A 41 -14.57 7.17 17.05
C LEU A 41 -13.52 6.06 17.21
N CYS A 42 -13.94 4.85 17.57
CA CYS A 42 -13.04 3.72 17.74
C CYS A 42 -12.44 3.31 16.39
N ALA A 43 -11.11 3.33 16.28
CA ALA A 43 -10.37 3.01 15.05
C ALA A 43 -9.86 1.56 14.98
N GLY A 44 -10.22 0.72 15.95
CA GLY A 44 -9.74 -0.65 15.99
C GLY A 44 -10.34 -1.45 17.14
N TRP A 45 -10.64 -2.72 16.87
CA TRP A 45 -11.05 -3.66 17.91
C TRP A 45 -9.89 -3.96 18.86
N ILE A 46 -10.11 -3.77 20.16
CA ILE A 46 -9.16 -4.16 21.20
C ILE A 46 -9.77 -5.33 21.95
N LYS A 47 -9.10 -6.48 21.89
CA LYS A 47 -9.52 -7.71 22.54
C LYS A 47 -9.63 -7.52 24.06
N PRO A 48 -10.74 -7.93 24.68
CA PRO A 48 -10.83 -7.99 26.13
C PRO A 48 -9.90 -9.08 26.68
N ASN A 49 -9.13 -8.73 27.70
CA ASN A 49 -8.19 -9.64 28.38
C ASN A 49 -8.92 -10.78 29.12
N GLU A 50 -10.20 -10.59 29.42
CA GLU A 50 -11.05 -11.54 30.12
C GLU A 50 -12.29 -11.82 29.27
N VAL A 51 -12.51 -13.08 28.92
CA VAL A 51 -13.83 -13.52 28.47
C VAL A 51 -14.73 -13.40 29.69
N PRO A 52 -15.88 -12.71 29.64
CA PRO A 52 -16.80 -12.68 30.76
C PRO A 52 -17.30 -14.11 31.01
N ILE A 53 -16.67 -14.81 31.94
CA ILE A 53 -17.18 -16.07 32.47
C ILE A 53 -18.26 -15.64 33.46
N HIS A 54 -19.51 -16.03 33.21
CA HIS A 54 -20.48 -16.03 34.29
C HIS A 54 -20.85 -17.45 34.68
N ASP A 55 -20.89 -17.62 35.99
CA ASP A 55 -21.28 -18.83 36.70
C ASP A 55 -22.53 -19.46 36.13
N ILE A 56 -22.41 -20.75 35.84
CA ILE A 56 -23.53 -21.61 35.48
C ILE A 56 -24.35 -21.83 36.74
N THR A 57 -25.31 -20.96 37.04
CA THR A 57 -26.40 -21.31 37.96
C THR A 57 -27.50 -22.01 37.18
N THR A 58 -27.37 -23.33 37.14
CA THR A 58 -28.42 -24.38 37.16
C THR A 58 -29.73 -24.19 36.37
N ASN A 59 -30.00 -25.20 35.55
CA ASN A 59 -31.29 -25.62 34.96
C ASN A 59 -31.91 -24.69 33.91
N ASP A 60 -31.54 -24.87 32.64
CA ASP A 60 -32.49 -25.32 31.60
C ASP A 60 -31.78 -25.56 30.25
N ASP A 61 -32.31 -26.51 29.49
CA ASP A 61 -31.89 -26.94 28.14
C ASP A 61 -32.16 -25.87 27.06
N THR A 62 -31.70 -24.64 27.27
CA THR A 62 -31.82 -23.56 26.28
C THR A 62 -30.44 -23.02 25.92
N ALA A 63 -30.22 -22.88 24.61
CA ALA A 63 -28.95 -22.57 23.97
C ALA A 63 -28.09 -21.59 24.78
N VAL A 64 -26.82 -21.94 24.99
CA VAL A 64 -25.81 -21.06 25.61
C VAL A 64 -25.72 -19.77 24.78
N ILE A 65 -26.43 -18.72 25.19
CA ILE A 65 -26.34 -17.39 24.60
C ILE A 65 -24.99 -16.82 25.03
N ARG A 66 -23.96 -17.04 24.20
CA ARG A 66 -22.66 -16.40 24.38
C ARG A 66 -22.86 -14.90 24.25
N LYS A 67 -22.61 -14.14 25.32
CA LYS A 67 -22.57 -12.67 25.25
C LYS A 67 -21.53 -12.24 24.21
N PRO A 68 -21.80 -11.18 23.43
CA PRO A 68 -20.85 -10.68 22.45
C PRO A 68 -19.58 -10.17 23.13
N LEU A 69 -18.42 -10.46 22.54
CA LEU A 69 -17.16 -9.87 22.99
C LEU A 69 -17.17 -8.37 22.71
N LEU A 70 -17.02 -7.56 23.76
CA LEU A 70 -17.03 -6.11 23.68
C LEU A 70 -15.60 -5.57 23.54
N CYS A 71 -15.42 -4.57 22.68
CA CYS A 71 -14.15 -3.89 22.49
C CYS A 71 -13.76 -3.10 23.75
N CYS A 72 -12.52 -3.23 24.22
CA CYS A 72 -12.04 -2.48 25.39
C CYS A 72 -12.13 -0.95 25.21
N SER A 73 -12.01 -0.47 23.97
CA SER A 73 -11.97 0.97 23.66
C SER A 73 -13.35 1.61 23.66
N CYS A 74 -14.35 0.98 23.03
CA CYS A 74 -15.66 1.58 22.82
C CYS A 74 -16.84 0.77 23.34
N GLN A 75 -16.60 -0.38 23.97
CA GLN A 75 -17.61 -1.28 24.52
C GLN A 75 -18.64 -1.80 23.51
N HIS A 76 -18.39 -1.62 22.21
CA HIS A 76 -19.22 -2.18 21.15
C HIS A 76 -18.80 -3.61 20.79
N PRO A 77 -19.74 -4.45 20.33
CA PRO A 77 -19.46 -5.81 19.86
C PRO A 77 -18.38 -5.89 18.78
N PHE A 78 -17.67 -7.03 18.74
CA PHE A 78 -16.71 -7.36 17.68
C PHE A 78 -17.29 -7.15 16.27
N ASP A 79 -18.55 -7.55 16.04
CA ASP A 79 -19.23 -7.43 14.75
C ASP A 79 -19.35 -5.97 14.25
N LEU A 80 -19.28 -4.97 15.14
CA LEU A 80 -19.29 -3.56 14.73
C LEU A 80 -17.91 -3.05 14.31
N HIS A 81 -16.83 -3.77 14.62
CA HIS A 81 -15.48 -3.48 14.12
C HIS A 81 -15.16 -4.25 12.84
N TYR A 82 -16.14 -5.02 12.39
CA TYR A 82 -16.08 -5.87 11.24
C TYR A 82 -17.44 -5.74 10.51
N ASN A 83 -17.68 -4.51 10.03
CA ASN A 83 -18.96 -3.95 9.57
C ASN A 83 -19.74 -4.84 8.58
N GLU A 84 -21.08 -4.83 8.65
CA GLU A 84 -21.97 -5.54 7.70
C GLU A 84 -21.75 -5.17 6.24
N LYS A 85 -21.40 -3.90 5.93
CA LYS A 85 -21.05 -3.48 4.56
C LYS A 85 -19.78 -4.17 4.04
N THR A 86 -18.82 -4.45 4.92
CA THR A 86 -17.64 -5.26 4.60
C THR A 86 -18.01 -6.73 4.56
N LYS A 87 -18.76 -7.23 5.55
CA LYS A 87 -19.22 -8.62 5.68
C LYS A 87 -19.91 -9.17 4.44
N ALA A 88 -20.80 -8.39 3.84
CA ALA A 88 -21.48 -8.76 2.60
C ALA A 88 -20.59 -8.72 1.35
N LYS A 89 -19.53 -7.91 1.35
CA LYS A 89 -18.70 -7.67 0.16
C LYS A 89 -17.47 -8.55 0.09
N TYR A 90 -16.94 -8.97 1.24
CA TYR A 90 -15.69 -9.71 1.29
C TYR A 90 -15.68 -10.88 2.26
N TRP A 91 -16.80 -11.25 2.88
CA TRP A 91 -16.81 -12.36 3.86
C TRP A 91 -18.01 -13.31 3.79
N SER A 92 -18.76 -13.31 2.69
CA SER A 92 -19.95 -14.16 2.49
C SER A 92 -19.80 -15.25 1.41
N SER A 93 -18.65 -15.39 0.76
CA SER A 93 -18.43 -16.37 -0.34
C SER A 93 -16.97 -16.85 -0.45
N GLU A 94 -16.65 -17.82 -1.31
CA GLU A 94 -15.26 -18.31 -1.53
C GLU A 94 -14.27 -17.20 -1.94
N SER A 95 -14.75 -16.14 -2.60
CA SER A 95 -14.01 -14.91 -2.90
C SER A 95 -13.57 -14.09 -1.67
N THR A 96 -14.06 -14.47 -0.48
CA THR A 96 -13.73 -13.84 0.81
C THR A 96 -12.27 -13.96 1.16
N ILE A 97 -11.68 -15.14 0.93
CA ILE A 97 -10.34 -15.44 1.43
C ILE A 97 -9.31 -14.61 0.67
N GLU A 98 -9.43 -14.53 -0.65
CA GLU A 98 -8.53 -13.71 -1.48
C GLU A 98 -8.61 -12.22 -1.13
N GLN A 99 -9.81 -11.72 -0.87
CA GLN A 99 -10.01 -10.32 -0.53
C GLN A 99 -9.50 -10.01 0.89
N VAL A 100 -9.67 -10.93 1.83
CA VAL A 100 -9.04 -10.89 3.16
C VAL A 100 -7.53 -10.91 3.05
N ASP A 101 -6.97 -11.78 2.22
CA ASP A 101 -5.53 -11.90 2.03
C ASP A 101 -4.94 -10.66 1.36
N SER A 102 -5.67 -10.05 0.43
CA SER A 102 -5.29 -8.77 -0.18
C SER A 102 -5.31 -7.61 0.83
N ALA A 103 -6.33 -7.53 1.69
CA ALA A 103 -6.41 -6.54 2.77
C ALA A 103 -5.29 -6.77 3.80
N LEU A 104 -5.04 -8.03 4.15
CA LEU A 104 -3.98 -8.41 5.09
C LEU A 104 -2.60 -8.12 4.53
N GLN A 105 -2.35 -8.41 3.24
CA GLN A 105 -1.12 -8.02 2.56
C GLN A 105 -0.94 -6.50 2.56
N THR A 106 -2.02 -5.73 2.36
CA THR A 106 -1.96 -4.25 2.39
C THR A 106 -1.54 -3.74 3.77
N LEU A 107 -2.09 -4.34 4.84
CA LEU A 107 -1.71 -4.03 6.22
C LEU A 107 -0.24 -4.39 6.49
N LEU A 108 0.22 -5.55 6.01
CA LEU A 108 1.59 -6.01 6.13
C LEU A 108 2.59 -5.11 5.39
N ASP A 109 2.23 -4.66 4.18
CA ASP A 109 3.04 -3.72 3.41
C ASP A 109 3.19 -2.39 4.15
N ALA A 110 2.10 -1.90 4.77
CA ALA A 110 2.15 -0.67 5.55
C ALA A 110 3.07 -0.80 6.79
N ASP A 111 2.98 -1.91 7.52
CA ASP A 111 3.87 -2.21 8.65
C ASP A 111 5.34 -2.32 8.20
N LEU A 112 5.59 -2.98 7.06
CA LEU A 112 6.93 -3.07 6.49
C LEU A 112 7.50 -1.69 6.15
N LEU A 113 6.71 -0.80 5.53
CA LEU A 113 7.13 0.56 5.21
C LEU A 113 7.44 1.38 6.47
N ILE A 114 6.62 1.25 7.52
CA ILE A 114 6.88 1.91 8.81
C ILE A 114 8.20 1.44 9.38
N ARG A 115 8.41 0.12 9.50
CA ARG A 115 9.67 -0.43 10.02
C ARG A 115 10.87 0.01 9.21
N PHE A 116 10.75 0.03 7.89
CA PHE A 116 11.83 0.47 7.02
C PHE A 116 12.16 1.95 7.25
N ALA A 117 11.16 2.81 7.42
CA ALA A 117 11.34 4.24 7.67
C ALA A 117 11.80 4.58 9.11
N THR A 118 11.46 3.76 10.10
CA THR A 118 11.76 4.02 11.53
C THR A 118 12.91 3.20 12.09
N SER A 119 13.42 2.21 11.35
CA SER A 119 14.53 1.36 11.82
C SER A 119 15.82 2.17 11.84
N PRO A 120 16.52 2.31 12.98
CA PRO A 120 17.73 3.12 13.08
C PRO A 120 18.86 2.64 12.15
N SER A 121 18.95 1.33 11.88
CA SER A 121 19.95 0.75 10.97
C SER A 121 19.70 1.05 9.48
N LEU A 122 18.46 1.37 9.12
CA LEU A 122 18.03 1.63 7.74
C LEU A 122 17.74 3.13 7.52
N SER A 123 17.26 3.83 8.54
CA SER A 123 16.97 5.26 8.49
C SER A 123 18.22 6.09 8.21
N ASP A 124 19.39 5.64 8.70
CA ASP A 124 20.68 6.32 8.45
C ASP A 124 21.13 6.18 6.98
N GLN A 125 20.58 5.22 6.24
CA GLN A 125 20.83 5.06 4.80
C GLN A 125 19.87 5.90 3.94
N HIS A 126 18.82 6.47 4.53
CA HIS A 126 17.79 7.23 3.82
C HIS A 126 17.78 8.69 4.27
N ASP A 127 17.59 9.59 3.31
CA ASP A 127 17.33 10.98 3.61
C ASP A 127 15.95 11.15 4.27
N LEU A 128 15.82 12.24 5.04
CA LEU A 128 14.59 12.54 5.78
C LEU A 128 13.35 12.61 4.87
N SER A 129 13.51 13.08 3.63
CA SER A 129 12.45 13.11 2.61
C SER A 129 11.92 11.72 2.28
N THR A 130 12.82 10.76 2.03
CA THR A 130 12.43 9.37 1.73
C THR A 130 11.66 8.76 2.90
N ASN A 131 12.15 8.93 4.13
CA ASN A 131 11.46 8.41 5.32
C ASN A 131 10.05 9.01 5.47
N ARG A 132 9.89 10.32 5.22
CA ARG A 132 8.57 10.98 5.22
C ARG A 132 7.63 10.42 4.15
N THR A 133 8.12 10.20 2.93
CA THR A 133 7.33 9.63 1.84
C THR A 133 6.89 8.20 2.16
N LEU A 134 7.78 7.38 2.70
CA LEU A 134 7.46 6.01 3.10
C LEU A 134 6.38 5.97 4.20
N LEU A 135 6.50 6.83 5.21
CA LEU A 135 5.50 6.96 6.27
C LEU A 135 4.16 7.44 5.73
N PHE A 136 4.15 8.39 4.79
CA PHE A 136 2.94 8.87 4.15
C PHE A 136 2.23 7.74 3.36
N ILE A 137 2.98 6.95 2.59
CA ILE A 137 2.42 5.79 1.88
C ILE A 137 1.87 4.76 2.88
N ALA A 138 2.61 4.47 3.96
CA ALA A 138 2.15 3.53 4.97
C ALA A 138 0.85 3.97 5.64
N GLN A 139 0.73 5.25 6.01
CA GLN A 139 -0.49 5.83 6.57
C GLN A 139 -1.66 5.77 5.58
N THR A 140 -1.38 6.03 4.30
CA THR A 140 -2.37 5.91 3.23
C THR A 140 -2.90 4.48 3.12
N LEU A 141 -2.01 3.48 3.14
CA LEU A 141 -2.40 2.07 3.12
C LEU A 141 -3.19 1.68 4.37
N GLN A 142 -2.77 2.07 5.57
CA GLN A 142 -3.52 1.81 6.81
C GLN A 142 -4.91 2.43 6.78
N SER A 143 -5.05 3.66 6.27
CA SER A 143 -6.35 4.34 6.18
C SER A 143 -7.37 3.57 5.35
N THR A 144 -6.91 2.79 4.36
CA THR A 144 -7.80 1.91 3.57
C THR A 144 -8.39 0.78 4.38
N ILE A 145 -7.58 0.22 5.29
CA ILE A 145 -8.00 -0.82 6.20
C ILE A 145 -8.94 -0.20 7.22
N THR A 146 -8.59 0.96 7.78
CA THR A 146 -9.43 1.63 8.78
C THR A 146 -10.81 2.03 8.28
N THR A 147 -10.88 2.61 7.09
CA THR A 147 -12.15 3.02 6.48
C THR A 147 -12.85 1.88 5.74
N MET A 148 -12.16 0.75 5.56
CA MET A 148 -12.56 -0.36 4.68
C MET A 148 -13.09 0.15 3.34
N ALA A 149 -12.47 1.23 2.83
CA ALA A 149 -12.98 1.94 1.69
C ALA A 149 -13.00 1.02 0.46
N VAL A 150 -14.12 1.05 -0.25
CA VAL A 150 -14.36 0.26 -1.45
C VAL A 150 -13.43 0.78 -2.56
N HIS A 151 -12.26 0.17 -2.69
CA HIS A 151 -11.37 0.41 -3.81
C HIS A 151 -11.24 -0.84 -4.67
N SER A 152 -11.42 -0.66 -5.98
CA SER A 152 -11.26 -1.69 -7.01
C SER A 152 -9.85 -2.26 -7.05
N SER A 153 -8.84 -1.46 -6.69
CA SER A 153 -7.45 -1.93 -6.56
C SER A 153 -6.64 -1.05 -5.59
N ARG A 154 -5.58 -1.62 -4.99
CA ARG A 154 -4.59 -0.90 -4.14
C ARG A 154 -3.95 0.28 -4.89
N ARG A 155 -3.71 0.11 -6.19
CA ARG A 155 -3.10 1.10 -7.07
C ARG A 155 -3.98 2.35 -7.21
N ASP A 156 -5.29 2.16 -7.35
CA ASP A 156 -6.24 3.28 -7.52
C ASP A 156 -6.29 4.16 -6.29
N LEU A 157 -6.19 3.57 -5.09
CA LEU A 157 -6.15 4.34 -3.86
C LEU A 157 -4.85 5.13 -3.71
N ILE A 158 -3.70 4.49 -3.91
CA ILE A 158 -2.40 5.19 -3.86
C ILE A 158 -2.44 6.34 -4.87
N ASN A 159 -2.90 6.09 -6.08
CA ASN A 159 -3.05 7.12 -7.10
C ASN A 159 -4.04 8.21 -6.70
N THR A 160 -5.18 7.90 -6.08
CA THR A 160 -6.16 8.92 -5.66
C THR A 160 -5.58 9.83 -4.58
N ASN A 161 -4.93 9.27 -3.56
CA ASN A 161 -4.34 10.06 -2.48
C ASN A 161 -3.08 10.80 -2.92
N MET A 162 -2.23 10.16 -3.75
CA MET A 162 -1.02 10.81 -4.26
C MET A 162 -1.32 11.82 -5.37
N SER A 163 -2.36 11.63 -6.19
CA SER A 163 -2.66 12.56 -7.28
C SER A 163 -3.09 13.93 -6.80
N ASN A 164 -3.76 14.00 -5.65
CA ASN A 164 -4.08 15.27 -5.00
C ASN A 164 -2.82 16.04 -4.55
N LEU A 165 -1.69 15.37 -4.35
CA LEU A 165 -0.44 15.96 -3.86
C LEU A 165 0.60 16.17 -4.96
N LEU A 166 0.70 15.23 -5.90
CA LEU A 166 1.78 15.14 -6.89
C LEU A 166 1.27 15.33 -8.34
N GLY A 167 -0.03 15.50 -8.54
CA GLY A 167 -0.66 15.50 -9.85
C GLY A 167 -0.98 14.08 -10.35
N VAL A 168 -1.76 14.01 -11.43
CA VAL A 168 -2.25 12.74 -11.98
C VAL A 168 -1.26 12.24 -13.04
N CYS A 169 -0.80 10.99 -12.91
CA CYS A 169 -0.05 10.30 -13.95
C CYS A 169 -0.94 10.06 -15.19
N PRO A 170 -0.45 10.20 -16.43
CA PRO A 170 0.95 10.47 -16.83
C PRO A 170 1.37 11.93 -16.64
N PHE A 171 2.61 12.12 -16.16
CA PHE A 171 3.17 13.45 -15.88
C PHE A 171 3.70 14.17 -17.13
N GLU A 172 4.14 13.41 -18.14
CA GLU A 172 4.67 13.94 -19.40
C GLU A 172 4.28 13.02 -20.56
N GLN A 173 4.03 13.60 -21.73
CA GLN A 173 3.81 12.88 -22.98
C GLN A 173 4.60 13.55 -24.12
N PRO A 174 5.27 12.77 -24.99
CA PRO A 174 5.36 11.30 -25.01
C PRO A 174 6.18 10.74 -23.84
N CYS A 175 5.90 9.52 -23.39
CA CYS A 175 6.65 8.94 -22.27
C CYS A 175 8.05 8.46 -22.71
N ILE A 176 8.96 8.22 -21.76
CA ILE A 176 10.34 7.79 -22.06
C ILE A 176 10.37 6.52 -22.92
N ARG A 177 9.43 5.59 -22.70
CA ARG A 177 9.29 4.39 -23.54
C ARG A 177 9.06 4.76 -25.01
N ASP A 178 8.13 5.67 -25.26
CA ASP A 178 7.78 6.10 -26.62
C ASP A 178 8.97 6.83 -27.27
N ALA A 179 9.69 7.66 -26.51
CA ALA A 179 10.90 8.32 -26.98
C ALA A 179 12.00 7.30 -27.36
N VAL A 180 12.21 6.26 -26.55
CA VAL A 180 13.16 5.18 -26.84
C VAL A 180 12.72 4.39 -28.08
N ILE A 181 11.44 4.05 -28.22
CA ILE A 181 10.92 3.36 -29.41
C ILE A 181 11.13 4.22 -30.65
N ASN A 182 10.77 5.51 -30.59
CA ASN A 182 10.95 6.45 -31.69
C ASN A 182 12.43 6.59 -32.07
N TYR A 183 13.33 6.64 -31.08
CA TYR A 183 14.76 6.65 -31.31
C TYR A 183 15.21 5.39 -32.08
N VAL A 184 14.87 4.20 -31.60
CA VAL A 184 15.21 2.92 -32.25
C VAL A 184 14.69 2.88 -33.70
N CYS A 185 13.43 3.29 -33.91
CA CYS A 185 12.82 3.37 -35.24
C CYS A 185 13.48 4.42 -36.15
N SER A 186 13.96 5.53 -35.60
CA SER A 186 14.63 6.60 -36.37
C SER A 186 16.08 6.28 -36.72
N THR A 187 16.75 5.44 -35.92
CA THR A 187 18.14 5.03 -36.15
C THR A 187 18.32 4.00 -37.27
N THR A 188 17.22 3.56 -37.92
CA THR A 188 17.31 2.70 -39.11
C THR A 188 18.02 3.45 -40.24
N PRO A 189 19.17 2.97 -40.75
CA PRO A 189 19.84 3.63 -41.86
C PRO A 189 18.99 3.54 -43.13
N THR A 190 18.71 4.67 -43.77
CA THR A 190 17.95 4.78 -45.04
C THR A 190 18.72 4.26 -46.26
N THR A 191 19.78 3.48 -46.09
CA THR A 191 20.64 3.03 -47.18
C THR A 191 20.50 1.53 -47.40
N ALA A 192 19.73 1.20 -48.44
CA ALA A 192 19.58 -0.13 -49.00
C ALA A 192 20.93 -0.69 -49.48
N SER A 193 21.68 -1.41 -48.63
CA SER A 193 22.75 -2.29 -49.14
C SER A 193 23.32 -3.36 -48.17
N THR A 194 22.65 -3.84 -47.10
CA THR A 194 23.11 -5.08 -46.40
C THR A 194 22.01 -5.76 -45.55
N ALA A 195 20.96 -6.25 -46.21
CA ALA A 195 19.71 -6.73 -45.58
C ALA A 195 19.82 -7.81 -44.46
N THR A 196 20.93 -8.55 -44.35
CA THR A 196 21.11 -9.54 -43.28
C THR A 196 21.82 -9.00 -42.04
N ASN A 197 22.73 -8.03 -42.18
CA ASN A 197 23.48 -7.45 -41.06
C ASN A 197 22.68 -6.32 -40.40
N ASP A 198 21.90 -5.59 -41.19
CA ASP A 198 21.08 -4.47 -40.72
C ASP A 198 19.96 -4.95 -39.76
N ASN A 199 19.33 -6.10 -40.05
CA ASN A 199 18.32 -6.69 -39.16
C ASN A 199 18.90 -7.19 -37.83
N GLN A 200 20.13 -7.72 -37.85
CA GLN A 200 20.81 -8.12 -36.62
C GLN A 200 21.20 -6.90 -35.78
N GLN A 201 21.69 -5.83 -36.40
CA GLN A 201 22.02 -4.58 -35.70
C GLN A 201 20.76 -3.92 -35.12
N LEU A 202 19.66 -3.87 -35.86
CA LEU A 202 18.38 -3.36 -35.35
C LEU A 202 17.86 -4.18 -34.18
N HIS A 203 17.96 -5.51 -34.25
CA HIS A 203 17.60 -6.37 -33.13
C HIS A 203 18.46 -6.08 -31.89
N VAL A 204 19.78 -5.89 -32.06
CA VAL A 204 20.69 -5.52 -30.96
C VAL A 204 20.30 -4.16 -30.35
N ILE A 205 20.03 -3.15 -31.17
CA ILE A 205 19.61 -1.82 -30.71
C ILE A 205 18.26 -1.88 -29.98
N PHE A 206 17.32 -2.68 -30.48
CA PHE A 206 16.02 -2.90 -29.84
C PHE A 206 16.15 -3.59 -28.47
N GLU A 207 16.97 -4.64 -28.37
CA GLU A 207 17.25 -5.31 -27.10
C GLU A 207 17.99 -4.40 -26.12
N ALA A 208 18.93 -3.58 -26.60
CA ALA A 208 19.58 -2.55 -25.79
C ALA A 208 18.57 -1.51 -25.27
N GLY A 209 17.61 -1.09 -26.11
CA GLY A 209 16.51 -0.21 -25.71
C GLY A 209 15.63 -0.80 -24.61
N LYS A 210 15.28 -2.10 -24.70
CA LYS A 210 14.57 -2.80 -23.63
C LYS A 210 15.37 -2.87 -22.33
N GLN A 211 16.67 -3.22 -22.43
CA GLN A 211 17.55 -3.28 -21.26
C GLN A 211 17.69 -1.90 -20.60
N PHE A 212 17.85 -0.84 -21.39
CA PHE A 212 17.86 0.53 -20.90
C PHE A 212 16.58 0.87 -20.13
N LEU A 213 15.41 0.59 -20.69
CA LEU A 213 14.13 0.84 -20.02
C LEU A 213 13.99 0.01 -18.73
N ASN A 214 14.45 -1.24 -18.72
CA ASN A 214 14.44 -2.07 -17.52
C ASN A 214 15.36 -1.53 -16.42
N LEU A 215 16.58 -1.10 -16.79
CA LEU A 215 17.50 -0.44 -15.88
C LEU A 215 16.89 0.85 -15.34
N LEU A 216 16.31 1.68 -16.20
CA LEU A 216 15.68 2.94 -15.79
C LEU A 216 14.54 2.72 -14.78
N ASN A 217 13.68 1.72 -15.01
CA ASN A 217 12.56 1.39 -14.10
C ASN A 217 13.00 0.80 -12.76
N THR A 218 14.22 0.29 -12.65
CA THR A 218 14.76 -0.32 -11.43
C THR A 218 15.86 0.51 -10.78
N TRP A 219 16.33 1.56 -11.46
CA TRP A 219 17.37 2.43 -11.00
C TRP A 219 16.87 3.27 -9.83
N LYS A 220 17.60 3.22 -8.72
CA LYS A 220 17.31 4.03 -7.53
C LYS A 220 17.89 5.43 -7.78
N MET A 221 17.02 6.38 -8.10
CA MET A 221 17.42 7.77 -8.26
C MET A 221 18.08 8.27 -6.96
N PRO A 222 19.33 8.75 -7.00
CA PRO A 222 19.98 9.32 -5.84
C PRO A 222 19.22 10.57 -5.33
N SER A 223 19.02 10.67 -4.02
CA SER A 223 18.25 11.76 -3.38
C SER A 223 18.85 13.15 -3.65
N ASN A 224 20.18 13.24 -3.73
CA ASN A 224 20.89 14.47 -4.08
C ASN A 224 20.57 14.95 -5.51
N VAL A 225 20.38 14.03 -6.46
CA VAL A 225 20.06 14.37 -7.86
C VAL A 225 18.63 14.92 -7.95
N ALA A 226 17.67 14.28 -7.29
CA ALA A 226 16.29 14.77 -7.26
C ALA A 226 16.18 16.18 -6.64
N HIS A 227 16.92 16.44 -5.56
CA HIS A 227 16.95 17.76 -4.93
C HIS A 227 17.60 18.83 -5.82
N LEU A 228 18.69 18.50 -6.51
CA LEU A 228 19.34 19.43 -7.44
C LEU A 228 18.44 19.78 -8.62
N LEU A 229 17.77 18.79 -9.21
CA LEU A 229 16.82 19.02 -10.31
C LEU A 229 15.62 19.88 -9.86
N TRP A 230 15.10 19.65 -8.66
CA TRP A 230 14.02 20.48 -8.11
C TRP A 230 14.44 21.94 -7.88
N LEU A 231 15.67 22.16 -7.40
CA LEU A 231 16.22 23.51 -7.26
C LEU A 231 16.41 24.19 -8.62
N GLU A 232 16.87 23.45 -9.63
CA GLU A 232 16.99 23.95 -11.01
C GLU A 232 15.62 24.32 -11.58
N GLU A 233 14.59 23.49 -11.41
CA GLU A 233 13.22 23.79 -11.86
C GLU A 233 12.62 25.02 -11.16
N GLN A 234 12.82 25.18 -9.84
CA GLN A 234 12.38 26.39 -9.14
C GLN A 234 13.09 27.65 -9.64
N SER A 235 14.37 27.53 -9.96
CA SER A 235 15.13 28.64 -10.55
C SER A 235 14.62 28.99 -11.95
N ALA A 236 14.28 28.00 -12.77
CA ALA A 236 13.73 28.18 -14.10
C ALA A 236 12.32 28.81 -14.04
N ALA A 237 11.46 28.33 -13.15
CA ALA A 237 10.12 28.88 -12.95
C ALA A 237 10.14 30.35 -12.45
N SER A 238 11.11 30.71 -11.61
CA SER A 238 11.33 32.08 -11.15
C SER A 238 11.78 33.03 -12.28
N VAL A 239 12.66 32.56 -13.17
CA VAL A 239 13.11 33.32 -14.35
C VAL A 239 11.97 33.51 -15.37
N GLU A 240 11.13 32.50 -15.56
CA GLU A 240 9.94 32.59 -16.43
C GLU A 240 8.92 33.60 -15.88
N HIS A 241 8.73 33.66 -14.55
CA HIS A 241 7.81 34.58 -13.90
C HIS A 241 8.29 36.04 -13.90
N MET A 242 9.61 36.27 -13.87
CA MET A 242 10.21 37.61 -14.02
C MET A 242 10.23 38.14 -15.46
N ARG A 243 10.00 37.28 -16.46
CA ARG A 243 9.93 37.67 -17.89
C ARG A 243 8.52 38.03 -18.37
N ARG A 244 7.49 37.84 -17.53
CA ARG A 244 6.10 38.24 -17.80
C ARG A 244 5.75 39.52 -17.06
#